data_AF-A0A556BAF4-F1
#
_entry.id   AF-A0A556BAF4-F1
#
_cell.length_a   1.000
_cell.length_b   1.000
_cell.length_c   1.000
_cell.angle_alpha   90.00
_cell.angle_beta   90.00
_cell.angle_gamma   90.00
#
_symmetry.space_group_name_H-M   'P 1'
#
loop_
_entity.id
_entity.type
_entity.pdbx_description
1 polymer ?
#
loop_
_entity_poly.entity_id
_entity_poly.type
_entity_poly.pdbx_seq_one_letter_code
_entity_poly.pdbx_strand_id
1 'polypeptide(L)'
;KVDSQTMHNHACGCSKCWKPEESIFSIVAVVPRDKVHVISNGHKLEIVDKTAAIQRHFCKECKAHLFGRIENKDHAFYGLDFVHTELSEDKGWS
;
A
#
# COMPACT_ATOMS: atom_id res chain seq x y z
N LYS A 1 1.55 -9.79 -5.06
CA LYS A 1 1.52 -10.93 -4.13
C LYS A 1 2.07 -10.46 -2.79
N VAL A 2 1.43 -10.86 -1.70
CA VAL A 2 1.82 -10.54 -0.33
C VAL A 2 2.05 -11.87 0.40
N ASP A 3 3.29 -12.15 0.78
CA ASP A 3 3.76 -13.49 1.20
C ASP A 3 3.81 -13.68 2.73
N SER A 4 3.03 -12.90 3.47
CA SER A 4 2.86 -13.04 4.91
C SER A 4 1.56 -12.38 5.38
N GLN A 5 1.08 -12.74 6.56
CA GLN A 5 -0.01 -12.00 7.21
C GLN A 5 0.41 -10.53 7.44
N THR A 6 -0.51 -9.63 7.19
CA THR A 6 -0.38 -8.20 7.48
C THR A 6 -0.52 -7.91 8.97
N MET A 7 0.00 -6.77 9.41
CA MET A 7 -0.11 -6.32 10.80
C MET A 7 -0.69 -4.90 10.85
N HIS A 8 -1.22 -4.53 12.02
CA HIS A 8 -1.70 -3.18 12.30
C HIS A 8 -2.72 -2.66 11.27
N ASN A 9 -3.63 -3.52 10.82
CA ASN A 9 -4.70 -3.12 9.91
C ASN A 9 -5.63 -2.10 10.58
N HIS A 10 -5.91 -0.97 9.93
CA HIS A 10 -6.73 0.10 10.50
C HIS A 10 -7.41 0.96 9.43
N ALA A 11 -8.50 1.61 9.84
CA ALA A 11 -9.11 2.68 9.07
C ALA A 11 -8.29 3.97 9.18
N CYS A 12 -7.93 4.56 8.03
CA CYS A 12 -7.10 5.76 7.94
C CYS A 12 -7.87 6.89 7.24
N GLY A 13 -8.06 8.00 7.97
CA GLY A 13 -8.75 9.20 7.48
C GLY A 13 -7.84 10.23 6.79
N CYS A 14 -6.54 9.95 6.65
CA CYS A 14 -5.63 10.93 6.05
C CYS A 14 -5.96 11.15 4.56
N SER A 15 -5.66 12.32 4.04
CA SER A 15 -5.92 12.67 2.64
C SER A 15 -5.04 11.95 1.62
N LYS A 16 -3.96 11.29 2.06
CA LYS A 16 -2.94 10.71 1.17
C LYS A 16 -3.14 9.24 0.82
N CYS A 17 -3.85 8.46 1.65
CA CYS A 17 -4.12 7.05 1.38
C CYS A 17 -5.27 6.89 0.39
N TRP A 18 -5.16 5.91 -0.50
CA TRP A 18 -6.20 5.57 -1.46
C TRP A 18 -7.45 5.10 -0.75
N LYS A 19 -8.61 5.49 -1.30
CA LYS A 19 -9.92 5.10 -0.81
C LYS A 19 -10.71 4.59 -2.00
N PRO A 20 -11.52 3.53 -1.83
CA PRO A 20 -12.55 3.22 -2.80
C PRO A 20 -13.46 4.42 -3.03
N GLU A 21 -14.12 4.45 -4.17
CA GLU A 21 -15.14 5.47 -4.47
C GLU A 21 -16.20 5.50 -3.36
N GLU A 22 -16.72 6.69 -3.05
CA GLU A 22 -17.67 6.94 -1.96
C GLU A 22 -17.20 6.60 -0.53
N SER A 23 -15.93 6.23 -0.34
CA SER A 23 -15.40 5.88 0.99
C SER A 23 -14.71 7.06 1.68
N ILE A 24 -15.08 7.32 2.94
CA ILE A 24 -14.48 8.38 3.78
C ILE A 24 -13.11 7.94 4.33
N PHE A 25 -12.96 6.64 4.61
CA PHE A 25 -11.75 6.05 5.17
C PHE A 25 -11.10 5.09 4.17
N SER A 26 -9.79 4.97 4.28
CA SER A 26 -9.00 3.91 3.66
C SER A 26 -8.84 2.76 4.64
N ILE A 27 -8.80 1.50 4.19
CA ILE A 27 -8.27 0.41 5.01
C ILE A 27 -6.83 0.15 4.60
N VAL A 28 -5.92 0.22 5.56
CA VAL A 28 -4.48 0.05 5.30
C VAL A 28 -3.84 -0.75 6.41
N ALA A 29 -3.00 -1.70 6.01
CA ALA A 29 -2.19 -2.51 6.91
C ALA A 29 -0.71 -2.39 6.51
N VAL A 30 0.18 -2.94 7.34
CA VAL A 30 1.61 -3.01 7.06
C VAL A 30 2.09 -4.44 6.94
N VAL A 31 3.13 -4.65 6.13
CA VAL A 31 3.77 -5.96 5.91
C VAL A 31 5.26 -5.77 5.63
N PRO A 32 6.14 -6.72 5.99
CA PRO A 32 7.56 -6.62 5.61
C PRO A 32 7.75 -6.43 4.10
N ARG A 33 8.59 -5.47 3.71
CA ARG A 33 8.78 -5.07 2.31
C ARG A 33 9.29 -6.21 1.41
N ASP A 34 9.98 -7.18 2.00
CA ASP A 34 10.51 -8.36 1.33
C ASP A 34 9.42 -9.40 1.03
N LYS A 35 8.20 -9.21 1.54
CA LYS A 35 7.02 -10.04 1.26
C LYS A 35 6.07 -9.44 0.24
N VAL A 36 6.36 -8.24 -0.28
CA VAL A 36 5.54 -7.59 -1.32
C VAL A 36 6.21 -7.74 -2.68
N HIS A 37 5.54 -8.42 -3.59
CA HIS A 37 6.02 -8.67 -4.94
C HIS A 37 5.03 -8.20 -5.99
N VAL A 38 5.51 -7.40 -6.94
CA VAL A 38 4.79 -7.11 -8.18
C VAL A 38 4.99 -8.29 -9.12
N ILE A 39 3.93 -9.05 -9.36
CA ILE A 39 3.99 -10.30 -10.14
C ILE A 39 3.58 -10.11 -11.61
N SER A 40 2.90 -9.01 -11.92
CA SER A 40 2.42 -8.70 -13.28
C SER A 40 2.27 -7.20 -13.46
N ASN A 41 2.32 -6.75 -14.72
CA ASN A 41 1.95 -5.39 -15.13
C ASN A 41 2.70 -4.24 -14.41
N GLY A 42 3.93 -4.46 -13.95
CA GLY A 42 4.69 -3.45 -13.21
C GLY A 42 4.91 -2.13 -13.97
N HIS A 43 4.92 -2.15 -15.30
CA HIS A 43 5.01 -0.95 -16.15
C HIS A 43 3.82 0.02 -15.99
N LYS A 44 2.69 -0.45 -15.43
CA LYS A 44 1.51 0.38 -15.13
C LYS A 44 1.64 1.13 -13.80
N LEU A 45 2.64 0.80 -12.98
CA LEU A 45 2.85 1.43 -11.68
C LEU A 45 3.67 2.70 -11.80
N GLU A 46 3.21 3.73 -11.11
CA GLU A 46 3.95 4.97 -10.90
C GLU A 46 3.89 5.39 -9.43
N ILE A 47 4.76 6.31 -9.04
CA ILE A 47 4.79 6.88 -7.69
C ILE A 47 3.97 8.17 -7.71
N VAL A 48 2.97 8.28 -6.82
CA VAL A 48 2.10 9.47 -6.72
C VAL A 48 2.92 10.73 -6.45
N ASP A 49 3.82 10.67 -5.47
CA ASP A 49 4.70 11.77 -5.05
C ASP A 49 6.01 11.17 -4.54
N LYS A 50 7.12 11.44 -5.26
CA LYS A 50 8.46 10.93 -4.91
C LYS A 50 9.07 11.61 -3.68
N THR A 51 8.54 12.78 -3.29
CA THR A 51 9.00 13.54 -2.12
C THR A 51 8.30 13.12 -0.83
N ALA A 52 7.18 12.39 -0.93
CA ALA A 52 6.48 11.85 0.24
C ALA A 52 7.32 10.78 0.95
N ALA A 53 7.33 10.81 2.28
CA ALA A 53 8.00 9.80 3.10
C ALA A 53 7.55 8.36 2.78
N ILE A 54 6.25 8.19 2.54
CA ILE A 54 5.67 6.96 2.00
C ILE A 54 5.39 7.18 0.51
N GLN A 55 6.22 6.59 -0.35
CA GLN A 55 6.07 6.61 -1.79
C GLN A 55 5.01 5.59 -2.21
N ARG A 56 3.84 6.09 -2.57
CA ARG A 56 2.66 5.28 -2.93
C ARG A 56 2.74 4.88 -4.40
N HIS A 57 2.86 3.59 -4.64
CA HIS A 57 2.88 2.99 -5.96
C HIS A 57 1.45 2.71 -6.40
N PHE A 58 0.99 3.43 -7.42
CA PHE A 58 -0.39 3.37 -7.90
C PHE A 58 -0.46 2.94 -9.35
N CYS A 59 -1.58 2.32 -9.72
CA CYS A 59 -1.88 1.99 -11.11
C CYS A 59 -2.29 3.26 -11.86
N LYS A 60 -1.57 3.59 -12.95
CA LYS A 60 -1.90 4.75 -13.79
C LYS A 60 -3.30 4.75 -14.38
N GLU A 61 -3.87 3.58 -14.62
CA GLU A 61 -5.17 3.43 -15.27
C GLU A 61 -6.32 3.51 -14.26
N CYS A 62 -6.41 2.55 -13.33
CA CYS A 62 -7.51 2.50 -12.36
C CYS A 62 -7.29 3.31 -11.08
N LYS A 63 -6.13 3.95 -10.93
CA LYS A 63 -5.75 4.82 -9.80
C LYS A 63 -5.64 4.14 -8.42
N ALA A 64 -5.92 2.85 -8.32
CA ALA A 64 -5.69 2.08 -7.09
C ALA A 64 -4.21 2.16 -6.65
N HIS A 65 -3.98 2.40 -5.36
CA HIS A 65 -2.65 2.26 -4.77
C HIS A 65 -2.43 0.79 -4.43
N LEU A 66 -1.34 0.18 -4.93
CA LEU A 66 -1.05 -1.23 -4.66
C LEU A 66 -0.21 -1.40 -3.40
N PHE A 67 0.82 -0.56 -3.23
CA PHE A 67 1.61 -0.54 -2.01
C PHE A 67 2.24 0.84 -1.78
N GLY A 68 2.49 1.19 -0.52
CA GLY A 68 3.28 2.35 -0.12
C GLY A 68 4.62 1.90 0.45
N ARG A 69 5.72 2.49 -0.03
CA ARG A 69 7.07 2.11 0.38
C ARG A 69 7.83 3.29 0.94
N ILE A 70 8.60 3.04 1.99
CA ILE A 70 9.51 4.01 2.57
C ILE A 70 10.92 3.70 2.09
N GLU A 71 11.53 4.65 1.39
CA GLU A 71 12.90 4.50 0.88
C GLU A 71 13.96 5.03 1.85
N ASN A 72 13.59 5.96 2.73
CA ASN A 72 14.50 6.49 3.74
C ASN A 72 14.78 5.43 4.81
N LYS A 73 16.04 4.99 4.92
CA LYS A 73 16.52 3.97 5.86
C LYS A 73 16.41 4.39 7.33
N ASP A 74 16.42 5.70 7.61
CA ASP A 74 16.38 6.23 8.97
C ASP A 74 14.94 6.43 9.48
N HIS A 75 13.94 6.20 8.63
CA HIS A 75 12.54 6.34 9.02
C HIS A 75 12.08 5.13 9.83
N ALA A 76 11.29 5.35 10.89
CA ALA A 76 10.87 4.31 11.83
C ALA A 76 10.15 3.10 11.21
N PHE A 77 9.43 3.34 10.11
CA PHE A 77 8.72 2.29 9.36
C PHE A 77 9.50 1.77 8.13
N TYR A 78 10.80 2.09 8.01
CA TYR A 78 11.64 1.48 6.96
C TYR A 78 11.65 -0.04 7.11
N GLY A 79 11.55 -0.74 5.97
CA GLY A 79 11.41 -2.20 5.95
C GLY A 79 9.96 -2.70 5.97
N LEU A 80 8.98 -1.81 6.15
CA LEU A 80 7.56 -2.11 6.03
C LEU A 80 6.96 -1.43 4.80
N ASP A 81 6.18 -2.19 4.05
CA ASP A 81 5.28 -1.66 3.02
C ASP A 81 3.86 -1.57 3.56
N PHE A 82 3.11 -0.59 3.04
CA PHE A 82 1.72 -0.34 3.36
C PHE A 82 0.85 -0.91 2.24
N VAL A 83 -0.17 -1.69 2.57
CA VAL A 83 -1.05 -2.35 1.58
C VAL A 83 -2.52 -2.16 1.93
N HIS A 84 -3.37 -2.05 0.90
CA HIS A 84 -4.83 -2.01 1.04
C HIS A 84 -5.36 -3.44 0.91
N THR A 85 -5.63 -4.10 2.03
CA THR A 85 -6.00 -5.53 2.06
C THR A 85 -7.37 -5.80 1.41
N GLU A 86 -8.21 -4.77 1.30
CA GLU A 86 -9.47 -4.76 0.55
C GLU A 86 -9.32 -4.99 -0.96
N LEU A 87 -8.11 -4.89 -1.51
CA LEU A 87 -7.82 -5.25 -2.91
C LEU A 87 -7.60 -6.76 -3.12
N SER A 88 -7.58 -7.56 -2.04
CA SER A 88 -7.49 -9.01 -2.09
C SER A 88 -8.88 -9.64 -2.04
N GLU A 89 -9.10 -10.69 -2.83
CA GLU A 89 -10.31 -11.51 -2.74
C GLU A 89 -10.26 -12.50 -1.55
N ASP A 90 -9.04 -12.84 -1.09
CA ASP A 90 -8.85 -13.71 0.08
C ASP A 90 -9.37 -13.05 1.36
N LYS A 91 -9.96 -13.85 2.24
CA LYS A 91 -10.47 -13.40 3.55
C LYS A 91 -9.41 -13.60 4.64
N GLY A 92 -9.56 -12.86 5.75
CA GLY A 92 -8.73 -13.06 6.95
C GLY A 92 -7.46 -12.21 7.03
N TRP A 93 -7.37 -11.14 6.23
CA TRP A 93 -6.35 -10.11 6.36
C TRP A 93 -6.64 -9.16 7.53
N SER A 94 -6.44 -9.63 8.76
CA SER A 94 -6.62 -8.85 10.00
C SER A 94 -5.67 -9.32 11.10
#